data_AF-A0A1Q7AH04-F1
#
_entry.id   AF-A0A1Q7AH04-F1
#
_cell.length_a   1.000
_cell.length_b   1.000
_cell.length_c   1.000
_cell.angle_alpha   90.00
_cell.angle_beta   90.00
_cell.angle_gamma   90.00
#
_symmetry.space_group_name_H-M   'P 1'
#
loop_
_entity.id
_entity.type
_entity.pdbx_description
1 polymer ?
#
loop_
_entity_poly.entity_id
_entity_poly.type
_entity_poly.pdbx_seq_one_letter_code
_entity_poly.pdbx_strand_id
1 'polypeptide(L)'
;MIRSTSIALVCALSASQAQPAFAYIKFGVPAGGRTVTLKWSQTPRYFVTTDTVPGVSAADFQGAVARAFATWEAVPTSTIAYQLAGTTSARPTEDDGSSVLGFLDRPDLDRVLAATDFVIDVTTGALIESDIFFNSAFAWSTAGEASRFDLQSIALHEIGHFSGLGHSALGETELREGGGRRVIAAQAVMFPIAYAAGSTEGRTLKADDIAGITDIYPTSDVNATLGSISGRVTKDGQPVLGAHVVAFDPSDGSMVGGFTLNNQGSFSIGSLSPGPHIVRVEPLDDADTDSFFSSTARVELNFRVMFVDRVIVVPRGGDSGSVAIAVIGK
;
A
#
# COMPACT_ATOMS: atom_id res chain seq x y z
N MET A 1 -27.94 15.80 22.01
CA MET A 1 -26.68 16.47 21.69
C MET A 1 -25.91 15.57 20.73
N ILE A 2 -26.18 15.74 19.44
CA ILE A 2 -25.57 14.95 18.36
C ILE A 2 -24.26 15.67 18.05
N ARG A 3 -23.12 15.04 18.34
CA ARG A 3 -21.81 15.59 17.96
C ARG A 3 -21.71 15.49 16.44
N SER A 4 -21.49 16.61 15.79
CA SER A 4 -21.31 16.72 14.34
C SER A 4 -20.05 15.96 13.93
N THR A 5 -20.22 14.79 13.31
CA THR A 5 -19.18 14.10 12.56
C THR A 5 -19.00 14.84 11.25
N SER A 6 -17.86 15.52 11.07
CA SER A 6 -17.55 16.19 9.81
C SER A 6 -17.07 15.15 8.80
N ILE A 7 -17.87 14.97 7.76
CA ILE A 7 -17.69 14.06 6.62
C ILE A 7 -16.59 14.60 5.70
N ALA A 8 -15.66 13.75 5.29
CA ALA A 8 -14.77 14.04 4.18
C ALA A 8 -14.67 12.78 3.29
N LEU A 9 -15.33 12.82 2.12
CA LEU A 9 -15.05 11.90 1.02
C LEU A 9 -13.70 12.33 0.42
N VAL A 10 -12.61 11.69 0.86
CA VAL A 10 -11.26 12.11 0.49
C VAL A 10 -10.71 11.19 -0.61
N CYS A 11 -10.93 11.57 -1.87
CA CYS A 11 -10.21 10.99 -3.02
C CYS A 11 -8.75 11.50 -3.15
N ALA A 12 -8.22 12.26 -2.18
CA ALA A 12 -6.85 12.75 -2.22
C ALA A 12 -6.35 13.10 -0.81
N LEU A 13 -5.73 12.13 -0.15
CA LEU A 13 -4.98 12.39 1.09
C LEU A 13 -3.69 13.15 0.71
N SER A 14 -3.53 14.32 1.31
CA SER A 14 -2.40 15.21 1.05
C SER A 14 -1.26 14.95 2.04
N ALA A 15 -0.06 14.73 1.53
CA ALA A 15 1.16 14.70 2.34
C ALA A 15 1.59 16.15 2.65
N SER A 16 1.38 16.63 3.88
CA SER A 16 2.06 17.86 4.32
C SER A 16 2.56 17.82 5.77
N GLN A 17 3.89 17.96 5.83
CA GLN A 17 4.81 18.36 6.90
C GLN A 17 5.26 17.34 7.98
N ALA A 18 6.53 16.94 7.80
CA ALA A 18 7.62 16.66 8.74
C ALA A 18 7.43 15.57 9.81
N GLN A 19 7.41 14.32 9.36
CA GLN A 19 8.00 13.18 10.08
C GLN A 19 8.89 12.38 9.10
N PRO A 20 9.88 11.60 9.59
CA PRO A 20 10.64 10.70 8.73
C PRO A 20 9.65 9.83 7.93
N ALA A 21 9.71 9.96 6.61
CA ALA A 21 8.91 9.18 5.66
C ALA A 21 9.30 7.71 5.81
N PHE A 22 8.36 6.79 5.97
CA PHE A 22 8.62 5.36 6.17
C PHE A 22 8.70 4.58 4.83
N ALA A 23 9.13 3.31 4.92
CA ALA A 23 9.49 2.34 3.88
C ALA A 23 8.38 1.95 2.86
N TYR A 24 7.19 2.49 3.01
CA TYR A 24 6.01 2.19 2.22
C TYR A 24 5.12 3.40 2.38
N ILE A 25 4.29 3.67 1.37
CA ILE A 25 3.31 4.72 1.53
C ILE A 25 2.35 4.25 2.62
N LYS A 26 2.28 4.99 3.72
CA LYS A 26 1.16 4.91 4.66
C LYS A 26 0.23 6.04 4.34
N PHE A 27 -1.07 5.80 4.39
CA PHE A 27 -2.00 6.89 4.34
C PHE A 27 -1.81 7.79 5.57
N GLY A 28 -1.65 9.08 5.34
CA GLY A 28 -1.47 10.09 6.37
C GLY A 28 -2.71 10.98 6.46
N VAL A 29 -3.29 11.11 7.65
CA VAL A 29 -4.47 11.94 7.89
C VAL A 29 -4.06 13.22 8.64
N PRO A 30 -4.45 14.41 8.17
CA PRO A 30 -4.32 15.63 8.96
C PRO A 30 -5.24 15.58 10.18
N ALA A 31 -4.69 15.57 11.39
CA ALA A 31 -5.43 15.58 12.65
C ALA A 31 -4.71 16.48 13.67
N GLY A 32 -5.41 17.46 14.23
CA GLY A 32 -4.85 18.34 15.27
C GLY A 32 -3.58 19.12 14.87
N GLY A 33 -3.43 19.45 13.58
CA GLY A 33 -2.26 20.19 13.06
C GLY A 33 -1.01 19.33 12.81
N ARG A 34 -1.14 17.99 12.84
CA ARG A 34 -0.09 17.02 12.47
C ARG A 34 -0.66 16.01 11.48
N THR A 35 0.21 15.36 10.71
CA THR A 35 -0.17 14.18 9.92
C THR A 35 0.01 12.95 10.80
N VAL A 36 -1.02 12.13 10.96
CA VAL A 36 -0.98 10.86 11.68
C VAL A 36 -1.16 9.70 10.72
N THR A 37 -0.60 8.53 11.04
CA THR A 37 -0.83 7.31 10.26
C THR A 37 -2.29 6.89 10.35
N LEU A 38 -2.92 6.69 9.19
CA LEU A 38 -4.22 6.05 9.06
C LEU A 38 -4.12 4.62 9.55
N LYS A 39 -4.80 4.29 10.64
CA LYS A 39 -4.82 2.93 11.19
C LYS A 39 -6.06 2.68 12.03
N TRP A 40 -6.36 1.40 12.20
CA TRP A 40 -7.38 0.96 13.14
C TRP A 40 -6.91 1.14 14.58
N SER A 41 -7.79 1.67 15.43
CA SER A 41 -7.54 1.83 16.86
C SER A 41 -7.95 0.59 17.69
N GLN A 42 -8.77 -0.28 17.10
CA GLN A 42 -9.28 -1.52 17.66
C GLN A 42 -9.28 -2.59 16.55
N THR A 43 -9.48 -3.85 16.90
CA THR A 43 -9.68 -4.91 15.90
C THR A 43 -10.83 -4.54 14.98
N PRO A 44 -10.59 -4.28 13.68
CA PRO A 44 -11.64 -3.96 12.73
C PRO A 44 -12.61 -5.13 12.59
N ARG A 45 -13.90 -4.78 12.52
CA ARG A 45 -14.98 -5.70 12.19
C ARG A 45 -15.40 -5.46 10.76
N TYR A 46 -15.56 -6.53 9.99
CA TYR A 46 -16.01 -6.43 8.61
C TYR A 46 -17.18 -7.37 8.34
N PHE A 47 -18.02 -6.99 7.38
CA PHE A 47 -19.09 -7.81 6.83
C PHE A 47 -18.79 -8.13 5.38
N VAL A 48 -19.35 -9.23 4.89
CA VAL A 48 -19.33 -9.57 3.47
C VAL A 48 -20.76 -9.59 2.93
N THR A 49 -20.99 -9.10 1.71
CA THR A 49 -22.31 -9.26 1.10
C THR A 49 -22.54 -10.70 0.65
N THR A 50 -23.80 -11.06 0.39
CA THR A 50 -24.17 -12.35 -0.20
C THR A 50 -24.35 -12.29 -1.71
N ASP A 51 -23.95 -11.18 -2.33
CA ASP A 51 -24.08 -10.99 -3.77
C ASP A 51 -23.13 -11.91 -4.53
N THR A 52 -23.53 -12.29 -5.75
CA THR A 52 -22.78 -13.22 -6.59
C THR A 52 -22.58 -12.61 -7.96
N VAL A 53 -21.47 -12.96 -8.60
CA VAL A 53 -21.19 -12.65 -10.01
C VAL A 53 -20.97 -13.94 -10.80
N PRO A 54 -21.12 -13.94 -12.13
CA PRO A 54 -20.87 -15.14 -12.93
C PRO A 54 -19.47 -15.72 -12.68
N GLY A 55 -19.42 -16.94 -12.13
CA GLY A 55 -18.16 -17.65 -11.80
C GLY A 55 -17.72 -17.52 -10.34
N VAL A 56 -18.40 -16.75 -9.50
CA VAL A 56 -18.10 -16.63 -8.06
C VAL A 56 -19.39 -16.72 -7.25
N SER A 57 -19.56 -17.82 -6.52
CA SER A 57 -20.66 -17.95 -5.55
C SER A 57 -20.40 -17.11 -4.30
N ALA A 58 -21.43 -16.86 -3.49
CA ALA A 58 -21.27 -16.13 -2.23
C ALA A 58 -20.29 -16.84 -1.27
N ALA A 59 -20.29 -18.18 -1.28
CA ALA A 59 -19.35 -18.98 -0.49
C ALA A 59 -17.91 -18.84 -1.00
N ASP A 60 -17.71 -18.79 -2.33
CA ASP A 60 -16.39 -18.58 -2.92
C ASP A 60 -15.88 -17.17 -2.64
N PHE A 61 -16.75 -16.15 -2.71
CA PHE A 61 -16.43 -14.77 -2.35
C PHE A 61 -15.98 -14.67 -0.89
N GLN A 62 -16.81 -15.14 0.04
CA GLN A 62 -16.49 -15.15 1.47
C GLN A 62 -15.19 -15.93 1.74
N GLY A 63 -15.00 -17.08 1.10
CA GLY A 63 -13.79 -17.89 1.25
C GLY A 63 -12.53 -17.18 0.74
N ALA A 64 -12.60 -16.48 -0.39
CA ALA A 64 -11.47 -15.72 -0.94
C ALA A 64 -11.09 -14.53 -0.06
N VAL A 65 -12.08 -13.77 0.40
CA VAL A 65 -11.89 -12.64 1.34
C VAL A 65 -11.29 -13.13 2.66
N ALA A 66 -11.83 -14.22 3.23
CA ALA A 66 -11.30 -14.78 4.48
C ALA A 66 -9.85 -15.22 4.36
N ARG A 67 -9.45 -15.83 3.22
CA ARG A 67 -8.05 -16.18 2.97
C ARG A 67 -7.16 -14.95 2.86
N ALA A 68 -7.63 -13.88 2.21
CA ALA A 68 -6.86 -12.65 2.09
C ALA A 68 -6.63 -11.95 3.45
N PHE A 69 -7.65 -11.88 4.31
CA PHE A 69 -7.48 -11.42 5.70
C PHE A 69 -6.50 -12.30 6.48
N ALA A 70 -6.65 -13.62 6.40
CA ALA A 70 -5.76 -14.56 7.09
C ALA A 70 -4.28 -14.43 6.64
N THR A 71 -4.04 -14.08 5.38
CA THR A 71 -2.67 -13.81 4.89
C THR A 71 -2.04 -12.62 5.61
N TRP A 72 -2.80 -11.54 5.88
CA TRP A 72 -2.29 -10.39 6.65
C TRP A 72 -2.11 -10.71 8.14
N GLU A 73 -3.02 -11.48 8.75
CA GLU A 73 -2.90 -11.93 10.14
C GLU A 73 -1.72 -12.90 10.37
N ALA A 74 -1.26 -13.57 9.32
CA ALA A 74 -0.13 -14.49 9.39
C ALA A 74 1.23 -13.79 9.45
N VAL A 75 1.29 -12.45 9.33
CA VAL A 75 2.55 -11.70 9.42
C VAL A 75 3.05 -11.69 10.87
N PRO A 76 4.16 -12.36 11.19
CA PRO A 76 4.56 -12.63 12.58
C PRO A 76 5.01 -11.39 13.35
N THR A 77 5.42 -10.34 12.64
CA THR A 77 5.88 -9.06 13.19
C THR A 77 4.76 -8.03 13.32
N SER A 78 3.52 -8.42 12.98
CA SER A 78 2.33 -7.58 13.05
C SER A 78 1.34 -8.08 14.10
N THR A 79 0.70 -7.17 14.82
CA THR A 79 -0.40 -7.45 15.76
C THR A 79 -1.77 -7.28 15.13
N ILE A 80 -1.86 -7.00 13.83
CA ILE A 80 -3.15 -6.80 13.16
C ILE A 80 -3.99 -8.08 13.24
N ALA A 81 -5.27 -7.90 13.51
CA ALA A 81 -6.26 -8.96 13.53
C ALA A 81 -7.58 -8.40 12.98
N TYR A 82 -8.42 -9.24 12.42
CA TYR A 82 -9.70 -8.86 11.84
C TYR A 82 -10.82 -9.76 12.37
N GLN A 83 -12.02 -9.21 12.45
CA GLN A 83 -13.19 -9.95 12.91
C GLN A 83 -14.28 -9.96 11.85
N LEU A 84 -14.55 -11.12 11.25
CA LEU A 84 -15.76 -11.32 10.45
C LEU A 84 -16.98 -11.17 11.36
N ALA A 85 -17.79 -10.15 11.11
CA ALA A 85 -19.02 -9.86 11.84
C ALA A 85 -20.24 -10.59 11.26
N GLY A 86 -20.11 -11.18 10.07
CA GLY A 86 -21.13 -11.99 9.41
C GLY A 86 -21.38 -11.53 7.98
N THR A 87 -22.49 -11.99 7.41
CA THR A 87 -22.99 -11.53 6.11
C THR A 87 -23.96 -10.36 6.29
N THR A 88 -24.03 -9.47 5.31
CA THR A 88 -24.98 -8.34 5.30
C THR A 88 -25.64 -8.16 3.93
N SER A 89 -26.77 -7.45 3.90
CA SER A 89 -27.39 -6.94 2.66
C SER A 89 -27.11 -5.46 2.41
N ALA A 90 -26.40 -4.79 3.34
CA ALA A 90 -25.89 -3.44 3.12
C ALA A 90 -24.90 -3.45 1.95
N ARG A 91 -24.82 -2.34 1.22
CA ARG A 91 -23.89 -2.22 0.10
C ARG A 91 -22.57 -1.64 0.60
N PRO A 92 -21.42 -2.04 0.01
CA PRO A 92 -20.20 -1.28 0.23
C PRO A 92 -20.40 0.17 -0.26
N THR A 93 -19.62 1.09 0.31
CA THR A 93 -19.62 2.54 0.06
C THR A 93 -20.82 3.29 0.69
N GLU A 94 -21.50 2.68 1.67
CA GLU A 94 -22.56 3.32 2.45
C GLU A 94 -21.99 3.74 3.81
N ASP A 95 -21.87 5.05 4.08
CA ASP A 95 -21.35 5.58 5.35
C ASP A 95 -22.29 5.26 6.55
N ASP A 96 -22.31 4.02 7.02
CA ASP A 96 -23.27 3.50 8.01
C ASP A 96 -22.60 3.03 9.33
N GLY A 97 -21.28 3.15 9.42
CA GLY A 97 -20.47 2.68 10.53
C GLY A 97 -20.07 1.21 10.43
N SER A 98 -20.37 0.52 9.33
CA SER A 98 -20.05 -0.89 9.08
C SER A 98 -19.11 -0.99 7.90
N SER A 99 -17.99 -1.69 8.10
CA SER A 99 -17.08 -1.99 6.99
C SER A 99 -17.59 -3.18 6.18
N VAL A 100 -18.01 -2.95 4.94
CA VAL A 100 -18.64 -3.94 4.07
C VAL A 100 -17.76 -4.22 2.86
N LEU A 101 -17.58 -5.50 2.55
CA LEU A 101 -16.93 -5.98 1.34
C LEU A 101 -17.96 -6.62 0.42
N GLY A 102 -18.06 -6.16 -0.83
CA GLY A 102 -19.08 -6.68 -1.76
C GLY A 102 -18.86 -6.28 -3.21
N PHE A 103 -19.71 -6.80 -4.10
CA PHE A 103 -19.68 -6.42 -5.51
C PHE A 103 -20.53 -5.19 -5.79
N LEU A 104 -20.05 -4.28 -6.65
CA LEU A 104 -20.83 -3.18 -7.23
C LEU A 104 -20.64 -3.12 -8.74
N ASP A 105 -21.72 -2.87 -9.47
CA ASP A 105 -21.68 -2.70 -10.92
C ASP A 105 -21.25 -1.26 -11.26
N ARG A 106 -19.99 -1.10 -11.72
CA ARG A 106 -19.36 0.19 -12.04
C ARG A 106 -18.72 0.17 -13.43
N PRO A 107 -19.52 0.03 -14.51
CA PRO A 107 -18.99 0.00 -15.87
C PRO A 107 -18.34 1.33 -16.30
N ASP A 108 -18.60 2.42 -15.57
CA ASP A 108 -17.94 3.71 -15.74
C ASP A 108 -16.47 3.70 -15.28
N LEU A 109 -16.07 2.73 -14.45
CA LEU A 109 -14.70 2.56 -13.94
C LEU A 109 -14.00 1.39 -14.64
N ASP A 110 -13.85 1.46 -15.95
CA ASP A 110 -13.34 0.40 -16.83
C ASP A 110 -11.85 0.02 -16.65
N ARG A 111 -11.17 0.67 -15.70
CA ARG A 111 -9.78 0.39 -15.29
C ARG A 111 -9.60 0.16 -13.79
N VAL A 112 -10.70 0.11 -13.03
CA VAL A 112 -10.68 -0.07 -11.57
C VAL A 112 -11.34 -1.40 -11.23
N LEU A 113 -10.53 -2.37 -10.78
CA LEU A 113 -11.00 -3.70 -10.41
C LEU A 113 -11.73 -3.68 -9.07
N ALA A 114 -11.21 -2.93 -8.12
CA ALA A 114 -11.79 -2.74 -6.80
C ALA A 114 -11.32 -1.38 -6.26
N ALA A 115 -11.96 -0.91 -5.20
CA ALA A 115 -11.44 0.19 -4.43
C ALA A 115 -11.84 0.05 -2.96
N THR A 116 -10.99 0.63 -2.11
CA THR A 116 -11.19 0.73 -0.68
C THR A 116 -11.55 2.17 -0.31
N ASP A 117 -12.70 2.36 0.32
CA ASP A 117 -13.15 3.64 0.86
C ASP A 117 -12.88 3.72 2.36
N PHE A 118 -12.82 4.93 2.91
CA PHE A 118 -12.51 5.16 4.32
C PHE A 118 -13.41 6.23 4.93
N VAL A 119 -13.92 5.96 6.13
CA VAL A 119 -14.46 6.98 7.03
C VAL A 119 -13.50 7.16 8.20
N ILE A 120 -13.10 8.40 8.43
CA ILE A 120 -12.02 8.75 9.36
C ILE A 120 -12.51 9.78 10.37
N ASP A 121 -12.13 9.61 11.63
CA ASP A 121 -12.29 10.66 12.62
C ASP A 121 -11.27 11.77 12.34
N VAL A 122 -11.69 12.90 11.78
CA VAL A 122 -10.81 14.04 11.46
C VAL A 122 -10.15 14.69 12.70
N THR A 123 -10.63 14.40 13.90
CA THR A 123 -10.04 14.90 15.15
C THR A 123 -8.86 14.04 15.59
N THR A 124 -9.00 12.72 15.50
CA THR A 124 -8.01 11.75 16.00
C THR A 124 -7.16 11.12 14.90
N GLY A 125 -7.63 11.17 13.66
CA GLY A 125 -7.11 10.47 12.48
C GLY A 125 -7.37 8.97 12.47
N ALA A 126 -8.22 8.45 13.38
CA ALA A 126 -8.51 7.02 13.46
C ALA A 126 -9.45 6.57 12.34
N LEU A 127 -9.20 5.38 11.78
CA LEU A 127 -10.16 4.68 10.93
C LEU A 127 -11.40 4.29 11.74
N ILE A 128 -12.57 4.65 11.22
CA ILE A 128 -13.88 4.31 11.80
C ILE A 128 -14.51 3.17 10.99
N GLU A 129 -14.41 3.26 9.66
CA GLU A 129 -15.05 2.35 8.71
C GLU A 129 -14.21 2.32 7.43
N SER A 130 -14.19 1.17 6.77
CA SER A 130 -13.59 1.02 5.46
C SER A 130 -14.34 -0.01 4.64
N ASP A 131 -14.94 0.44 3.55
CA ASP A 131 -15.63 -0.43 2.62
C ASP A 131 -14.70 -0.86 1.50
N ILE A 132 -14.95 -2.04 0.93
CA ILE A 132 -14.29 -2.48 -0.30
C ILE A 132 -15.36 -2.92 -1.29
N PHE A 133 -15.41 -2.24 -2.43
CA PHE A 133 -16.19 -2.75 -3.54
C PHE A 133 -15.30 -3.44 -4.57
N PHE A 134 -15.81 -4.54 -5.12
CA PHE A 134 -15.25 -5.23 -6.28
C PHE A 134 -16.12 -4.92 -7.49
N ASN A 135 -15.53 -4.45 -8.58
CA ASN A 135 -16.29 -4.02 -9.75
C ASN A 135 -16.84 -5.23 -10.52
N SER A 136 -18.16 -5.45 -10.47
CA SER A 136 -18.81 -6.58 -11.13
C SER A 136 -18.89 -6.47 -12.65
N ALA A 137 -18.47 -5.35 -13.24
CA ALA A 137 -18.32 -5.22 -14.69
C ALA A 137 -17.16 -6.08 -15.24
N PHE A 138 -16.23 -6.51 -14.37
CA PHE A 138 -15.15 -7.43 -14.71
C PHE A 138 -15.53 -8.89 -14.46
N ALA A 139 -14.85 -9.80 -15.18
CA ALA A 139 -15.01 -11.22 -14.96
C ALA A 139 -14.08 -11.70 -13.83
N TRP A 140 -14.66 -12.36 -12.83
CA TRP A 140 -13.96 -12.80 -11.62
C TRP A 140 -13.83 -14.32 -11.57
N SER A 141 -12.79 -14.80 -10.86
CA SER A 141 -12.61 -16.20 -10.46
C SER A 141 -11.90 -16.25 -9.10
N THR A 142 -12.05 -17.36 -8.39
CA THR A 142 -11.28 -17.69 -7.18
C THR A 142 -10.29 -18.83 -7.41
N ALA A 143 -10.19 -19.34 -8.65
CA ALA A 143 -9.41 -20.51 -9.02
C ALA A 143 -8.26 -20.20 -10.00
N GLY A 144 -8.02 -18.93 -10.34
CA GLY A 144 -6.99 -18.55 -11.31
C GLY A 144 -7.35 -18.90 -12.75
N GLU A 145 -8.64 -18.87 -13.09
CA GLU A 145 -9.11 -19.16 -14.45
C GLU A 145 -8.59 -18.13 -15.46
N ALA A 146 -8.21 -18.63 -16.65
CA ALA A 146 -7.81 -17.77 -17.76
C ALA A 146 -8.89 -16.71 -18.07
N SER A 147 -8.45 -15.50 -18.42
CA SER A 147 -9.33 -14.38 -18.79
C SER A 147 -10.26 -13.87 -17.66
N ARG A 148 -10.08 -14.32 -16.42
CA ARG A 148 -10.77 -13.80 -15.23
C ARG A 148 -9.78 -13.24 -14.22
N PHE A 149 -10.12 -12.13 -13.57
CA PHE A 149 -9.31 -11.58 -12.49
C PHE A 149 -9.46 -12.43 -11.23
N ASP A 150 -8.33 -12.61 -10.54
CA ASP A 150 -8.30 -13.41 -9.33
C ASP A 150 -8.78 -12.60 -8.12
N LEU A 151 -9.95 -12.96 -7.61
CA LEU A 151 -10.59 -12.24 -6.51
C LEU A 151 -9.73 -12.21 -5.25
N GLN A 152 -9.03 -13.30 -4.92
CA GLN A 152 -8.21 -13.35 -3.71
C GLN A 152 -7.00 -12.41 -3.81
N SER A 153 -6.36 -12.31 -4.99
CA SER A 153 -5.26 -11.38 -5.21
C SER A 153 -5.71 -9.93 -5.05
N ILE A 154 -6.84 -9.56 -5.66
CA ILE A 154 -7.37 -8.19 -5.54
C ILE A 154 -7.83 -7.91 -4.12
N ALA A 155 -8.53 -8.85 -3.47
CA ALA A 155 -8.92 -8.70 -2.06
C ALA A 155 -7.70 -8.51 -1.15
N LEU A 156 -6.59 -9.20 -1.40
CA LEU A 156 -5.37 -9.04 -0.60
C LEU A 156 -4.80 -7.62 -0.70
N HIS A 157 -4.81 -7.03 -1.90
CA HIS A 157 -4.42 -5.64 -2.15
C HIS A 157 -5.34 -4.66 -1.42
N GLU A 158 -6.65 -4.77 -1.62
CA GLU A 158 -7.63 -3.88 -0.98
C GLU A 158 -7.60 -4.01 0.55
N ILE A 159 -7.35 -5.20 1.10
CA ILE A 159 -7.21 -5.38 2.56
C ILE A 159 -5.93 -4.71 3.08
N GLY A 160 -4.89 -4.56 2.24
CA GLY A 160 -3.74 -3.72 2.58
C GLY A 160 -4.15 -2.26 2.77
N HIS A 161 -4.93 -1.72 1.83
CA HIS A 161 -5.54 -0.38 1.95
C HIS A 161 -6.44 -0.26 3.18
N PHE A 162 -7.33 -1.22 3.39
CA PHE A 162 -8.18 -1.34 4.57
C PHE A 162 -7.36 -1.25 5.86
N SER A 163 -6.12 -1.74 5.84
CA SER A 163 -5.23 -1.74 7.00
C SER A 163 -4.39 -0.45 7.13
N GLY A 164 -4.48 0.47 6.18
CA GLY A 164 -3.79 1.77 6.18
C GLY A 164 -2.57 1.87 5.27
N LEU A 165 -2.25 0.82 4.50
CA LEU A 165 -1.17 0.84 3.52
C LEU A 165 -1.62 1.59 2.27
N GLY A 166 -0.74 2.42 1.71
CA GLY A 166 -0.84 2.96 0.36
C GLY A 166 -0.09 2.08 -0.64
N HIS A 167 -0.01 2.54 -1.88
CA HIS A 167 0.66 1.80 -2.93
C HIS A 167 2.18 1.72 -2.76
N SER A 168 2.74 0.61 -3.24
CA SER A 168 4.18 0.38 -3.40
C SER A 168 4.58 0.58 -4.85
N ALA A 169 5.77 1.15 -5.10
CA ALA A 169 6.33 1.26 -6.45
C ALA A 169 7.26 0.11 -6.81
N LEU A 170 7.29 -0.96 -6.00
CA LEU A 170 8.05 -2.17 -6.30
C LEU A 170 7.31 -3.06 -7.30
N GLY A 171 7.22 -2.59 -8.54
CA GLY A 171 6.72 -3.38 -9.66
C GLY A 171 7.25 -2.86 -10.99
N GLU A 172 7.35 -3.77 -11.93
CA GLU A 172 7.86 -3.52 -13.28
C GLU A 172 6.75 -3.75 -14.29
N THR A 173 6.67 -2.83 -15.25
CA THR A 173 5.67 -2.87 -16.30
C THR A 173 6.28 -2.70 -17.68
N GLU A 174 5.58 -3.23 -18.68
CA GLU A 174 5.83 -2.90 -20.07
C GLU A 174 4.65 -2.12 -20.67
N LEU A 175 4.95 -1.26 -21.63
CA LEU A 175 3.94 -0.57 -22.42
C LEU A 175 3.29 -1.55 -23.39
N ARG A 176 1.96 -1.53 -23.49
CA ARG A 176 1.22 -2.33 -24.47
C ARG A 176 1.08 -1.59 -25.79
N GLU A 177 1.05 -2.34 -26.89
CA GLU A 177 0.59 -1.85 -28.18
C GLU A 177 -0.89 -1.42 -28.04
N GLY A 178 -1.18 -0.13 -28.23
CA GLY A 178 -2.50 0.45 -27.98
C GLY A 178 -2.64 1.24 -26.67
N GLY A 179 -1.58 1.34 -25.86
CA GLY A 179 -1.55 2.14 -24.63
C GLY A 179 -1.85 1.35 -23.35
N GLY A 180 -1.54 1.97 -22.21
CA GLY A 180 -1.58 1.30 -20.90
C GLY A 180 -0.35 0.42 -20.63
N ARG A 181 -0.35 -0.20 -19.46
CA ARG A 181 0.78 -0.97 -18.91
C ARG A 181 0.39 -2.41 -18.62
N ARG A 182 1.32 -3.34 -18.77
CA ARG A 182 1.22 -4.73 -18.29
C ARG A 182 2.25 -4.95 -17.21
N VAL A 183 1.84 -5.47 -16.06
CA VAL A 183 2.78 -5.95 -15.05
C VAL A 183 3.50 -7.18 -15.55
N ILE A 184 4.83 -7.17 -15.45
CA ILE A 184 5.71 -8.30 -15.77
C ILE A 184 6.35 -8.88 -14.50
N ALA A 185 6.50 -8.06 -13.46
CA ALA A 185 6.92 -8.49 -12.14
C ALA A 185 6.42 -7.48 -11.08
N ALA A 186 6.13 -7.96 -9.88
CA ALA A 186 5.84 -7.13 -8.72
C ALA A 186 6.47 -7.74 -7.46
N GLN A 187 7.18 -6.91 -6.72
CA GLN A 187 7.76 -7.20 -5.40
C GLN A 187 6.96 -6.56 -4.27
N ALA A 188 5.69 -6.24 -4.53
CA ALA A 188 4.68 -5.88 -3.54
C ALA A 188 3.28 -6.25 -4.05
N VAL A 189 2.43 -6.77 -3.17
CA VAL A 189 0.99 -6.89 -3.42
C VAL A 189 0.37 -5.50 -3.55
N MET A 190 0.89 -4.51 -2.82
CA MET A 190 0.45 -3.12 -2.89
C MET A 190 0.86 -2.37 -4.16
N PHE A 191 1.40 -3.03 -5.19
CA PHE A 191 1.63 -2.39 -6.49
C PHE A 191 0.28 -2.03 -7.15
N PRO A 192 0.08 -0.79 -7.66
CA PRO A 192 -1.26 -0.28 -8.05
C PRO A 192 -1.83 -0.91 -9.33
N ILE A 193 -1.06 -1.70 -10.05
CA ILE A 193 -1.49 -2.33 -11.29
C ILE A 193 -1.56 -3.83 -11.03
N ALA A 194 -2.73 -4.42 -11.25
CA ALA A 194 -2.90 -5.86 -11.08
C ALA A 194 -2.18 -6.65 -12.20
N TYR A 195 -1.77 -7.88 -11.87
CA TYR A 195 -1.40 -8.86 -12.87
C TYR A 195 -2.54 -9.11 -13.86
N ALA A 196 -2.19 -9.58 -15.06
CA ALA A 196 -3.19 -9.94 -16.06
C ALA A 196 -4.13 -11.05 -15.55
N ALA A 197 -5.36 -11.03 -16.06
CA ALA A 197 -6.37 -12.04 -15.77
C ALA A 197 -5.83 -13.47 -16.00
N GLY A 198 -6.16 -14.39 -15.08
CA GLY A 198 -5.59 -15.74 -15.00
C GLY A 198 -4.35 -15.87 -14.12
N SER A 199 -3.74 -14.77 -13.66
CA SER A 199 -2.65 -14.82 -12.69
C SER A 199 -3.14 -14.96 -11.26
N THR A 200 -2.41 -15.71 -10.45
CA THR A 200 -2.57 -15.80 -8.99
C THR A 200 -1.32 -15.34 -8.23
N GLU A 201 -0.34 -14.75 -8.94
CA GLU A 201 0.93 -14.30 -8.36
C GLU A 201 0.74 -13.22 -7.29
N GLY A 202 -0.35 -12.45 -7.37
CA GLY A 202 -0.72 -11.42 -6.40
C GLY A 202 -1.30 -11.94 -5.08
N ARG A 203 -1.34 -13.26 -4.83
CA ARG A 203 -1.85 -13.84 -3.56
C ARG A 203 -0.83 -13.88 -2.43
N THR A 204 0.43 -13.49 -2.68
CA THR A 204 1.55 -13.69 -1.74
C THR A 204 2.18 -12.36 -1.38
N LEU A 205 2.13 -11.99 -0.10
CA LEU A 205 2.82 -10.82 0.44
C LEU A 205 4.33 -10.91 0.16
N LYS A 206 4.93 -9.75 -0.08
CA LYS A 206 6.36 -9.56 -0.28
C LYS A 206 6.96 -8.82 0.90
N ALA A 207 8.28 -8.67 0.88
CA ALA A 207 9.01 -8.03 1.98
C ALA A 207 8.51 -6.60 2.26
N ASP A 208 8.18 -5.84 1.21
CA ASP A 208 7.64 -4.48 1.34
C ASP A 208 6.26 -4.44 2.02
N ASP A 209 5.35 -5.35 1.65
CA ASP A 209 4.03 -5.45 2.25
C ASP A 209 4.14 -5.81 3.74
N ILE A 210 5.03 -6.75 4.07
CA ILE A 210 5.31 -7.21 5.44
C ILE A 210 5.93 -6.07 6.26
N ALA A 211 6.92 -5.36 5.71
CA ALA A 211 7.54 -4.21 6.34
C ALA A 211 6.50 -3.12 6.66
N GLY A 212 5.58 -2.91 5.73
CA GLY A 212 4.47 -1.97 5.84
C GLY A 212 3.53 -2.26 6.98
N ILE A 213 2.93 -3.44 6.97
CA ILE A 213 1.96 -3.78 8.02
C ILE A 213 2.62 -3.87 9.40
N THR A 214 3.88 -4.32 9.44
CA THR A 214 4.70 -4.38 10.66
C THR A 214 4.87 -3.01 11.30
N ASP A 215 5.07 -1.96 10.53
CA ASP A 215 5.24 -0.62 11.10
C ASP A 215 3.93 0.05 11.52
N ILE A 216 2.80 -0.28 10.87
CA ILE A 216 1.50 0.23 11.30
C ILE A 216 1.05 -0.47 12.60
N TYR A 217 1.27 -1.79 12.70
CA TYR A 217 0.83 -2.63 13.81
C TYR A 217 1.97 -3.49 14.38
N PRO A 218 3.06 -2.92 14.91
CA PRO A 218 4.23 -3.70 15.32
C PRO A 218 3.98 -4.58 16.53
N THR A 219 4.55 -5.79 16.54
CA THR A 219 4.78 -6.53 17.78
C THR A 219 5.81 -5.79 18.65
N SER A 220 5.82 -6.07 19.95
CA SER A 220 6.64 -5.32 20.92
C SER A 220 8.15 -5.42 20.69
N ASP A 221 8.62 -6.45 19.99
CA ASP A 221 10.02 -6.77 19.74
C ASP A 221 10.57 -6.20 18.42
N VAL A 222 9.71 -5.67 17.54
CA VAL A 222 10.11 -5.11 16.23
C VAL A 222 11.24 -4.09 16.38
N ASN A 223 11.08 -3.13 17.29
CA ASN A 223 12.08 -2.07 17.50
C ASN A 223 13.41 -2.57 18.09
N ALA A 224 13.46 -3.79 18.61
CA ALA A 224 14.68 -4.41 19.14
C ALA A 224 15.34 -5.38 18.15
N THR A 225 14.63 -5.76 17.08
CA THR A 225 15.04 -6.84 16.17
C THR A 225 15.26 -6.36 14.74
N LEU A 226 14.48 -5.39 14.28
CA LEU A 226 14.58 -4.77 12.96
C LEU A 226 15.29 -3.43 13.04
N GLY A 227 15.78 -2.93 11.91
CA GLY A 227 16.42 -1.63 11.80
C GLY A 227 15.84 -0.77 10.69
N SER A 228 16.50 0.35 10.42
CA SER A 228 16.12 1.28 9.37
C SER A 228 17.32 1.84 8.60
N ILE A 229 17.03 2.34 7.40
CA ILE A 229 17.94 3.19 6.62
C ILE A 229 17.29 4.56 6.48
N SER A 230 17.99 5.63 6.88
CA SER A 230 17.52 6.99 6.68
C SER A 230 18.50 7.79 5.82
N GLY A 231 18.00 8.80 5.11
CA GLY A 231 18.86 9.55 4.21
C GLY A 231 18.20 10.72 3.50
N ARG A 232 18.90 11.24 2.50
CA ARG A 232 18.48 12.36 1.67
C ARG A 232 18.85 12.12 0.21
N VAL A 233 17.91 12.35 -0.70
CA VAL A 233 18.15 12.38 -2.14
C VAL A 233 18.23 13.82 -2.62
N THR A 234 19.27 14.15 -3.40
CA THR A 234 19.46 15.45 -4.05
C THR A 234 19.76 15.29 -5.54
N LYS A 235 19.44 16.31 -6.33
CA LYS A 235 19.79 16.48 -7.73
C LYS A 235 20.38 17.88 -7.89
N ASP A 236 21.62 17.97 -8.37
CA ASP A 236 22.36 19.24 -8.48
C ASP A 236 22.38 20.05 -7.16
N GLY A 237 22.48 19.34 -6.03
CA GLY A 237 22.45 19.93 -4.68
C GLY A 237 21.07 20.32 -4.16
N GLN A 238 20.01 20.23 -4.98
CA GLN A 238 18.63 20.48 -4.58
C GLN A 238 17.93 19.21 -4.10
N PRO A 239 17.13 19.24 -3.03
CA PRO A 239 16.37 18.08 -2.59
C PRO A 239 15.37 17.59 -3.64
N VAL A 240 15.27 16.27 -3.79
CA VAL A 240 14.36 15.61 -4.72
C VAL A 240 13.11 15.16 -3.97
N LEU A 241 11.92 15.61 -4.39
CA LEU A 241 10.64 15.13 -3.90
C LEU A 241 10.14 13.96 -4.76
N GLY A 242 9.73 12.87 -4.11
CA GLY A 242 9.14 11.68 -4.74
C GLY A 242 10.14 10.75 -5.45
N ALA A 243 11.43 10.81 -5.10
CA ALA A 243 12.38 9.77 -5.50
C ALA A 243 12.00 8.46 -4.82
N HIS A 244 11.90 7.38 -5.59
CA HIS A 244 11.72 6.03 -5.06
C HIS A 244 13.09 5.49 -4.61
N VAL A 245 13.17 5.05 -3.36
CA VAL A 245 14.38 4.52 -2.73
C VAL A 245 14.10 3.08 -2.33
N VAL A 246 14.92 2.15 -2.81
CA VAL A 246 14.76 0.72 -2.58
C VAL A 246 15.95 0.20 -1.78
N ALA A 247 15.68 -0.42 -0.65
CA ALA A 247 16.63 -1.21 0.11
C ALA A 247 16.50 -2.68 -0.29
N PHE A 248 17.57 -3.23 -0.84
CA PHE A 248 17.67 -4.64 -1.24
C PHE A 248 18.58 -5.40 -0.28
N ASP A 249 18.07 -6.46 0.33
CA ASP A 249 18.86 -7.41 1.12
C ASP A 249 19.39 -8.52 0.19
N PRO A 250 20.70 -8.58 -0.08
CA PRO A 250 21.28 -9.59 -0.96
C PRO A 250 21.30 -11.00 -0.34
N SER A 251 21.00 -11.15 0.95
CA SER A 251 21.04 -12.45 1.63
C SER A 251 19.82 -13.32 1.32
N ASP A 252 18.66 -12.72 1.12
CA ASP A 252 17.39 -13.41 0.85
C ASP A 252 16.63 -12.86 -0.37
N GLY A 253 17.09 -11.75 -0.95
CA GLY A 253 16.49 -11.10 -2.10
C GLY A 253 15.35 -10.14 -1.75
N SER A 254 15.10 -9.88 -0.46
CA SER A 254 14.04 -9.00 0.00
C SER A 254 14.25 -7.57 -0.51
N MET A 255 13.15 -6.94 -0.96
CA MET A 255 13.12 -5.52 -1.37
C MET A 255 12.08 -4.79 -0.55
N VAL A 256 12.48 -3.64 0.01
CA VAL A 256 11.59 -2.72 0.71
C VAL A 256 11.81 -1.32 0.12
N GLY A 257 10.73 -0.70 -0.30
CA GLY A 257 10.72 0.58 -1.01
C GLY A 257 10.67 1.75 -0.05
N GLY A 258 10.27 2.91 -0.56
CA GLY A 258 10.14 4.13 0.22
C GLY A 258 10.32 5.35 -0.69
N PHE A 259 9.83 6.49 -0.24
CA PHE A 259 9.91 7.71 -1.04
C PHE A 259 10.50 8.87 -0.26
N THR A 260 11.08 9.82 -0.98
CA THR A 260 11.36 11.14 -0.41
C THR A 260 10.07 11.97 -0.33
N LEU A 261 9.37 11.91 0.80
CA LEU A 261 8.02 12.50 0.95
C LEU A 261 8.01 13.96 1.42
N ASN A 262 9.16 14.65 1.44
CA ASN A 262 9.22 16.03 1.92
C ASN A 262 10.09 16.93 1.04
N ASN A 263 9.93 18.24 1.20
CA ASN A 263 10.68 19.27 0.46
C ASN A 263 12.17 19.31 0.83
N GLN A 264 12.61 18.49 1.80
CA GLN A 264 14.02 18.29 2.12
C GLN A 264 14.58 17.05 1.42
N GLY A 265 13.80 16.31 0.64
CA GLY A 265 14.24 15.11 -0.05
C GLY A 265 14.66 14.00 0.91
N SER A 266 14.15 13.98 2.14
CA SER A 266 14.50 12.97 3.13
C SER A 266 13.67 11.71 2.97
N PHE A 267 14.27 10.56 3.22
CA PHE A 267 13.60 9.25 3.29
C PHE A 267 14.00 8.51 4.57
N SER A 268 13.17 7.56 4.98
CA SER A 268 13.48 6.53 5.97
C SER A 268 12.81 5.22 5.53
N ILE A 269 13.53 4.12 5.59
CA ILE A 269 13.06 2.78 5.23
C ILE A 269 13.20 1.94 6.49
N GLY A 270 12.09 1.65 7.16
CA GLY A 270 12.03 0.91 8.41
C GLY A 270 11.68 -0.58 8.22
N SER A 271 11.57 -1.30 9.33
CA SER A 271 11.24 -2.74 9.36
C SER A 271 12.19 -3.61 8.51
N LEU A 272 13.46 -3.23 8.44
CA LEU A 272 14.49 -3.93 7.68
C LEU A 272 15.18 -5.00 8.52
N SER A 273 15.58 -6.09 7.88
CA SER A 273 16.50 -7.07 8.45
C SER A 273 17.83 -6.39 8.84
N PRO A 274 18.46 -6.75 9.98
CA PRO A 274 19.80 -6.28 10.28
C PRO A 274 20.82 -6.92 9.33
N GLY A 275 21.69 -6.11 8.73
CA GLY A 275 22.70 -6.61 7.81
C GLY A 275 23.01 -5.70 6.63
N PRO A 276 23.84 -6.17 5.69
CA PRO A 276 24.22 -5.42 4.51
C PRO A 276 23.01 -5.25 3.57
N HIS A 277 22.78 -4.03 3.11
CA HIS A 277 21.77 -3.68 2.11
C HIS A 277 22.40 -2.91 0.95
N ILE A 278 21.93 -3.17 -0.26
CA ILE A 278 22.20 -2.36 -1.44
C ILE A 278 21.06 -1.36 -1.58
N VAL A 279 21.38 -0.08 -1.72
CA VAL A 279 20.36 0.97 -1.89
C VAL A 279 20.36 1.47 -3.33
N ARG A 280 19.19 1.40 -3.97
CA ARG A 280 18.90 1.93 -5.31
C ARG A 280 17.96 3.12 -5.19
N VAL A 281 18.14 4.12 -6.05
CA VAL A 281 17.24 5.26 -6.18
C VAL A 281 16.82 5.40 -7.64
N GLU A 282 15.53 5.60 -7.86
CA GLU A 282 14.95 5.67 -9.20
C GLU A 282 13.80 6.68 -9.28
N PRO A 283 13.57 7.28 -10.46
CA PRO A 283 12.35 8.03 -10.70
C PRO A 283 11.16 7.07 -10.74
N LEU A 284 9.98 7.56 -10.38
CA LEU A 284 8.76 6.78 -10.58
C LEU A 284 8.41 6.71 -12.08
N ASP A 285 8.51 5.53 -12.69
CA ASP A 285 8.27 5.34 -14.11
C ASP A 285 7.44 4.10 -14.49
N ASP A 286 7.02 3.28 -13.52
CA ASP A 286 6.23 2.07 -13.74
C ASP A 286 4.73 2.18 -13.44
N ALA A 287 4.29 3.32 -12.90
CA ALA A 287 2.88 3.62 -12.66
C ALA A 287 2.63 5.13 -12.70
N ASP A 288 1.36 5.53 -12.75
CA ASP A 288 0.98 6.95 -12.76
C ASP A 288 1.30 7.59 -11.41
N THR A 289 1.81 8.82 -11.43
CA THR A 289 2.24 9.53 -10.20
C THR A 289 1.11 9.71 -9.19
N ASP A 290 -0.11 9.86 -9.70
CA ASP A 290 -1.31 10.11 -8.89
C ASP A 290 -1.75 8.87 -8.10
N SER A 291 -1.19 7.69 -8.40
CA SER A 291 -1.35 6.49 -7.58
C SER A 291 -0.57 6.55 -6.26
N PHE A 292 0.42 7.44 -6.15
CA PHE A 292 1.33 7.53 -4.99
C PHE A 292 1.28 8.89 -4.31
N PHE A 293 1.03 9.94 -5.07
CA PHE A 293 1.08 11.33 -4.62
C PHE A 293 -0.22 12.05 -4.96
N SER A 294 -0.50 13.15 -4.27
CA SER A 294 -1.58 14.03 -4.71
C SER A 294 -1.28 14.59 -6.09
N SER A 295 -2.30 14.80 -6.92
CA SER A 295 -2.16 15.33 -8.29
C SER A 295 -1.53 16.74 -8.36
N THR A 296 -1.44 17.43 -7.22
CA THR A 296 -0.75 18.72 -7.07
C THR A 296 0.74 18.61 -6.74
N ALA A 297 1.23 17.41 -6.39
CA ALA A 297 2.62 17.19 -6.03
C ALA A 297 3.53 17.35 -7.24
N ARG A 298 4.61 18.13 -7.08
CA ARG A 298 5.64 18.31 -8.11
C ARG A 298 6.74 17.27 -7.91
N VAL A 299 6.46 16.02 -8.28
CA VAL A 299 7.44 14.93 -8.23
C VAL A 299 8.49 15.13 -9.32
N GLU A 300 9.75 14.96 -8.96
CA GLU A 300 10.86 15.03 -9.92
C GLU A 300 11.09 13.65 -10.55
N LEU A 301 10.98 13.56 -11.89
CA LEU A 301 11.08 12.30 -12.65
C LEU A 301 12.26 12.30 -13.62
N ASN A 302 12.92 13.45 -13.79
CA ASN A 302 14.01 13.65 -14.73
C ASN A 302 15.37 13.37 -14.06
N PHE A 303 15.56 12.15 -13.58
CA PHE A 303 16.86 11.67 -13.13
C PHE A 303 17.05 10.19 -13.46
N ARG A 304 18.29 9.73 -13.53
CA ARG A 304 18.65 8.34 -13.86
C ARG A 304 18.61 7.46 -12.62
N VAL A 305 18.33 6.17 -12.82
CA VAL A 305 18.51 5.15 -11.79
C VAL A 305 19.97 5.17 -11.30
N MET A 306 20.14 5.13 -9.99
CA MET A 306 21.44 5.21 -9.32
C MET A 306 21.51 4.18 -8.19
N PHE A 307 22.69 3.60 -7.99
CA PHE A 307 23.00 2.78 -6.82
C PHE A 307 23.91 3.58 -5.89
N VAL A 308 23.71 3.44 -4.58
CA VAL A 308 24.68 3.93 -3.60
C VAL A 308 25.96 3.13 -3.78
N ASP A 309 27.10 3.82 -3.89
CA ASP A 309 28.43 3.27 -4.21
C ASP A 309 29.08 2.46 -3.08
N ARG A 310 28.31 2.18 -2.03
CA ARG A 310 28.70 1.40 -0.86
C ARG A 310 27.50 0.66 -0.31
N VAL A 311 27.78 -0.47 0.33
CA VAL A 311 26.79 -1.22 1.11
C VAL A 311 26.43 -0.43 2.36
N ILE A 312 25.13 -0.37 2.67
CA ILE A 312 24.61 0.21 3.90
C ILE A 312 24.36 -0.93 4.89
N VAL A 313 24.95 -0.84 6.08
CA VAL A 313 24.71 -1.85 7.13
C VAL A 313 23.59 -1.37 8.02
N VAL A 314 22.47 -2.08 8.01
CA VAL A 314 21.33 -1.84 8.90
C VAL A 314 21.65 -2.41 10.28
N PRO A 315 21.74 -1.59 11.33
CA PRO A 315 21.95 -2.10 12.68
C PRO A 315 20.66 -2.70 13.23
N ARG A 316 20.80 -3.73 14.06
CA ARG A 316 19.68 -4.30 14.81
C ARG A 316 19.14 -3.25 15.80
N GLY A 317 17.83 -2.97 15.74
CA GLY A 317 17.15 -2.04 16.65
C GLY A 317 17.55 -0.58 16.49
N GLY A 318 18.14 -0.21 15.35
CA GLY A 318 18.64 1.14 15.13
C GLY A 318 18.54 1.58 13.67
N ASP A 319 19.02 2.79 13.43
CA ASP A 319 19.09 3.40 12.10
C ASP A 319 20.52 3.37 11.56
N SER A 320 20.70 3.21 10.25
CA SER A 320 22.01 3.24 9.57
C SER A 320 22.76 4.56 9.75
N GLY A 321 22.10 5.61 10.22
CA GLY A 321 22.53 6.99 10.08
C GLY A 321 22.21 7.51 8.67
N SER A 322 22.40 8.83 8.50
CA SER A 322 22.02 9.51 7.25
C SER A 322 22.88 9.10 6.05
N VAL A 323 22.22 8.58 5.01
CA VAL A 323 22.80 8.28 3.69
C VAL A 323 22.48 9.43 2.73
N ALA A 324 23.50 10.15 2.27
CA ALA A 324 23.34 11.17 1.24
C ALA A 324 23.47 10.54 -0.15
N ILE A 325 22.48 10.77 -1.01
CA ILE A 325 22.42 10.22 -2.36
C ILE A 325 22.22 11.38 -3.34
N ALA A 326 23.18 11.58 -4.25
CA ALA A 326 23.08 12.60 -5.30
C ALA A 326 22.77 11.91 -6.62
N VAL A 327 21.58 12.14 -7.20
CA VAL A 327 21.16 11.60 -8.50
C VAL A 327 21.54 12.54 -9.64
N ILE A 328 21.64 12.00 -10.86
CA ILE A 328 22.04 12.72 -12.07
C ILE A 328 20.84 12.84 -13.01
N GLY A 329 20.68 14.00 -13.67
CA GLY A 329 19.64 14.21 -14.69
C GLY A 329 19.71 13.23 -15.87
N LYS A 330 18.58 13.02 -16.56
CA LYS A 330 18.56 12.20 -17.79
C LYS A 330 19.28 12.91 -18.93
#